data_AF-A0A5E4XN59-F1
#
_entry.id   AF-A0A5E4XN59-F1
#
_cell.length_a   1.000
_cell.length_b   1.000
_cell.length_c   1.000
_cell.angle_alpha   90.00
_cell.angle_beta   90.00
_cell.angle_gamma   90.00
#
_symmetry.space_group_name_H-M   'P 1'
#
loop_
_entity.id
_entity.type
_entity.pdbx_description
1 polymer ?
#
loop_
_entity_poly.entity_id
_entity_poly.type
_entity_poly.pdbx_seq_one_letter_code
_entity_poly.pdbx_strand_id
1 'polypeptide(L)'
;MYIVLTSRPGEYRSEPTPGITPVETHDYYYGTRHVAAFVVAKLDAQARVRIVEEVAPQGVNLVPTKFYEKFESVSEAVASLEALVGHEHAQARLSRRNTEPPVAAMVRITFLNNGGKTVEAQPNSNLLRVSLREKGGIPFKCGGGLCGTCRCRVEAGREHTDEVKQKERRHLSSEDIQNGYRMACQTFINGNVSVSW
;
A
#
# COMPACT_ATOMS: atom_id res chain seq x y z
N MET A 1 -19.13 -14.77 19.68
CA MET A 1 -20.06 -13.65 19.47
C MET A 1 -19.30 -12.47 18.90
N TYR A 2 -19.95 -11.70 18.04
CA TYR A 2 -19.39 -10.54 17.36
C TYR A 2 -20.19 -9.29 17.75
N ILE A 3 -19.52 -8.14 17.69
CA ILE A 3 -20.11 -6.81 17.84
C ILE A 3 -19.67 -5.93 16.68
N VAL A 4 -20.42 -4.87 16.42
CA VAL A 4 -20.04 -3.83 15.47
C VAL A 4 -19.62 -2.59 16.25
N LEU A 5 -18.40 -2.12 16.01
CA LEU A 5 -17.91 -0.84 16.50
C LEU A 5 -18.11 0.20 15.41
N THR A 6 -18.82 1.28 15.71
CA THR A 6 -19.06 2.36 14.74
C THR A 6 -18.13 3.53 15.04
N SER A 7 -17.51 4.09 14.01
CA SER A 7 -16.79 5.37 14.09
C SER A 7 -17.38 6.32 13.06
N ARG A 8 -17.53 7.60 13.42
CA ARG A 8 -17.95 8.65 12.50
C ARG A 8 -16.80 9.64 12.31
N PRO A 9 -16.15 9.66 11.13
CA PRO A 9 -15.02 10.55 10.87
C PRO A 9 -15.37 12.01 11.16
N GLY A 10 -14.56 12.68 11.99
CA GLY A 10 -14.79 14.06 12.39
C GLY A 10 -15.83 14.25 13.49
N GLU A 11 -16.34 13.17 14.11
CA GLU A 11 -17.18 13.24 15.31
C GLU A 11 -16.57 12.39 16.43
N TYR A 12 -16.40 11.09 16.21
CA TYR A 12 -15.81 10.17 17.19
C TYR A 12 -15.27 8.89 16.54
N ARG A 13 -14.34 8.27 17.25
CA ARG A 13 -13.74 6.98 16.89
C ARG A 13 -13.94 5.95 17.98
N SER A 14 -14.40 4.77 17.61
CA SER A 14 -14.46 3.60 18.48
C SER A 14 -13.18 2.78 18.36
N GLU A 15 -12.51 2.56 19.48
CA GLU A 15 -11.28 1.82 19.57
C GLU A 15 -11.50 0.52 20.37
N PRO A 16 -11.06 -0.64 19.84
CA PRO A 16 -11.11 -1.89 20.58
C PRO A 16 -10.17 -1.82 21.79
N THR A 17 -10.57 -2.45 22.89
CA THR A 17 -9.74 -2.65 24.09
C THR A 17 -9.41 -4.13 24.23
N PRO A 18 -8.54 -4.54 25.20
CA PRO A 18 -8.33 -5.96 25.48
C PRO A 18 -9.66 -6.72 25.65
N GLY A 19 -9.76 -7.89 24.99
CA GLY A 19 -10.98 -8.68 24.90
C GLY A 19 -11.86 -8.41 23.69
N ILE A 20 -11.52 -7.40 22.87
CA ILE A 20 -12.20 -7.05 21.61
C ILE A 20 -11.18 -7.18 20.47
N THR A 21 -11.40 -8.15 19.59
CA THR A 21 -10.50 -8.45 18.47
C THR A 21 -11.15 -8.04 17.15
N PRO A 22 -10.70 -6.96 16.48
CA PRO A 22 -11.19 -6.60 15.15
C PRO A 22 -11.01 -7.74 14.14
N VAL A 23 -12.02 -7.97 13.31
CA VAL A 23 -12.01 -9.03 12.29
C VAL A 23 -12.14 -8.43 10.90
N GLU A 24 -13.07 -7.49 10.73
CA GLU A 24 -13.36 -6.90 9.42
C GLU A 24 -13.78 -5.45 9.57
N THR A 25 -13.41 -4.60 8.62
CA THR A 25 -13.82 -3.19 8.62
C THR A 25 -14.58 -2.89 7.34
N HIS A 26 -15.66 -2.13 7.45
CA HIS A 26 -16.47 -1.66 6.34
C HIS A 26 -16.62 -0.15 6.41
N ASP A 27 -16.40 0.52 5.29
CA ASP A 27 -16.57 1.96 5.14
C ASP A 27 -17.91 2.24 4.46
N TYR A 28 -18.73 3.04 5.13
CA TYR A 28 -20.00 3.52 4.64
C TYR A 28 -19.83 4.90 4.00
N TYR A 29 -20.20 4.99 2.73
CA TYR A 29 -20.18 6.20 1.94
C TYR A 29 -21.59 6.62 1.53
N TYR A 30 -21.79 7.93 1.49
CA TYR A 30 -22.93 8.55 0.80
C TYR A 30 -22.37 9.45 -0.30
N GLY A 31 -22.50 9.01 -1.55
CA GLY A 31 -21.77 9.61 -2.66
C GLY A 31 -20.26 9.47 -2.46
N THR A 32 -19.52 10.59 -2.44
CA THR A 32 -18.07 10.62 -2.18
C THR A 32 -17.70 10.80 -0.70
N ARG A 33 -18.68 11.12 0.15
CA ARG A 33 -18.44 11.39 1.57
C ARG A 33 -18.32 10.09 2.35
N HIS A 34 -17.23 9.94 3.11
CA HIS A 34 -17.08 8.87 4.09
C HIS A 34 -17.90 9.21 5.34
N VAL A 35 -19.00 8.49 5.56
CA VAL A 35 -19.98 8.79 6.61
C VAL A 35 -19.65 8.06 7.91
N ALA A 36 -19.28 6.79 7.83
CA ALA A 36 -18.93 5.98 8.99
C ALA A 36 -17.99 4.85 8.62
N ALA A 37 -17.21 4.39 9.60
CA ALA A 37 -16.47 3.14 9.53
C ALA A 37 -17.03 2.17 10.57
N PHE A 38 -17.36 0.97 10.13
CA PHE A 38 -17.88 -0.12 10.95
C PHE A 38 -16.83 -1.22 11.09
N VAL A 39 -16.44 -1.54 12.32
CA VAL A 39 -15.51 -2.63 12.61
C VAL A 39 -16.28 -3.79 13.23
N VAL A 40 -16.41 -4.88 12.49
CA VAL A 40 -16.88 -6.15 13.05
C VAL A 40 -15.76 -6.73 13.90
N ALA A 41 -16.01 -6.92 15.18
CA ALA A 41 -15.03 -7.40 16.14
C ALA A 41 -15.55 -8.62 16.91
N LYS A 42 -14.68 -9.61 17.09
CA LYS A 42 -14.91 -10.75 17.96
C LYS A 42 -14.78 -10.30 19.41
N LEU A 43 -15.73 -10.74 20.25
CA LEU A 43 -15.70 -10.48 21.68
C LEU A 43 -15.32 -11.76 22.42
N ASP A 44 -14.15 -11.73 23.07
CA ASP A 44 -13.58 -12.90 23.77
C ASP A 44 -13.90 -12.88 25.28
N ALA A 45 -14.27 -11.72 25.83
CA ALA A 45 -14.68 -11.55 27.23
C ALA A 45 -15.59 -10.32 27.41
N GLN A 46 -16.12 -10.09 28.61
CA GLN A 46 -16.73 -8.78 28.92
C GLN A 46 -15.66 -7.69 28.84
N ALA A 47 -15.91 -6.67 28.02
CA ALA A 47 -14.95 -5.60 27.74
C ALA A 47 -15.67 -4.25 27.68
N ARG A 48 -14.91 -3.18 27.43
CA ARG A 48 -15.47 -1.82 27.25
C ARG A 48 -14.86 -1.21 26.01
N VAL A 49 -15.67 -0.78 25.06
CA VAL A 49 -15.18 -0.07 23.87
C VAL A 49 -14.74 1.33 24.28
N ARG A 50 -13.57 1.78 23.81
CA ARG A 50 -13.08 3.13 24.04
C ARG A 50 -13.59 4.05 22.94
N ILE A 51 -14.45 4.99 23.28
CA ILE A 51 -14.97 6.02 22.36
C ILE A 51 -14.17 7.29 22.58
N VAL A 52 -13.56 7.81 21.51
CA VAL A 52 -12.74 9.02 21.52
C VAL A 52 -13.43 10.07 20.67
N GLU A 53 -13.73 11.23 21.23
CA GLU A 53 -14.28 12.35 20.47
C GLU A 53 -13.18 12.98 19.61
N GLU A 54 -13.48 13.22 18.33
CA GLU A 54 -12.54 13.84 17.38
C GLU A 54 -12.70 15.36 17.31
N VAL A 55 -13.76 15.90 17.91
CA VAL A 55 -14.05 17.34 18.02
C VAL A 55 -13.79 17.86 19.42
N ALA A 56 -13.48 19.16 19.52
CA ALA A 56 -13.23 19.79 20.81
C ALA A 56 -14.56 20.08 21.56
N PRO A 57 -14.61 19.92 22.90
CA PRO A 57 -13.53 19.40 23.75
C PRO A 57 -13.35 17.89 23.58
N GLN A 58 -12.10 17.42 23.50
CA GLN A 58 -11.82 16.00 23.27
C GLN A 58 -12.12 15.18 24.55
N GLY A 59 -13.18 14.38 24.51
CA GLY A 59 -13.54 13.39 25.53
C GLY A 59 -13.13 11.96 25.21
N VAL A 60 -12.99 11.13 26.25
CA VAL A 60 -12.82 9.68 26.14
C VAL A 60 -13.81 8.98 27.06
N ASN A 61 -14.60 8.07 26.51
CA ASN A 61 -15.56 7.25 27.26
C ASN A 61 -15.31 5.75 27.09
N LEU A 62 -15.59 4.96 28.12
CA LEU A 62 -15.47 3.50 28.12
C LEU A 62 -16.86 2.86 28.21
N VAL A 63 -17.40 2.46 27.05
CA VAL A 63 -18.75 1.92 26.91
C VAL A 63 -18.74 0.40 27.08
N PRO A 64 -19.42 -0.17 28.08
CA PRO A 64 -19.48 -1.62 28.27
C PRO A 64 -20.06 -2.37 27.06
N THR A 65 -19.45 -3.49 26.68
CA THR A 65 -19.90 -4.27 25.51
C THR A 65 -21.27 -4.91 25.67
N LYS A 66 -21.86 -4.93 26.88
CA LYS A 66 -23.22 -5.41 27.12
C LYS A 66 -24.31 -4.58 26.42
N PHE A 67 -23.99 -3.33 26.03
CA PHE A 67 -24.91 -2.44 25.32
C PHE A 67 -24.84 -2.60 23.79
N TYR A 68 -23.94 -3.44 23.29
CA TYR A 68 -23.79 -3.70 21.86
C TYR A 68 -24.61 -4.92 21.48
N GLU A 69 -25.30 -4.82 20.34
CA GLU A 69 -25.92 -5.96 19.68
C GLU A 69 -24.90 -7.07 19.42
N LYS A 70 -25.34 -8.31 19.56
CA LYS A 70 -24.51 -9.51 19.44
C LYS A 70 -24.92 -10.29 18.22
N PHE A 71 -23.92 -10.63 17.42
CA PHE A 71 -24.09 -11.49 16.25
C PHE A 71 -23.39 -12.82 16.50
N GLU A 72 -23.95 -13.90 15.98
CA GLU A 72 -23.38 -15.24 16.05
C GLU A 72 -22.18 -15.37 15.12
N SER A 73 -22.20 -14.67 13.98
CA SER A 73 -21.16 -14.70 12.96
C SER A 73 -20.79 -13.31 12.42
N VAL A 74 -19.64 -13.23 11.74
CA VAL A 74 -19.26 -12.04 10.96
C VAL A 74 -20.28 -11.76 9.86
N SER A 75 -20.73 -12.80 9.15
CA SER A 75 -21.68 -12.66 8.04
C SER A 75 -23.00 -12.04 8.48
N GLU A 76 -23.50 -12.41 9.66
CA GLU A 76 -24.72 -11.84 10.23
C GLU A 76 -24.55 -10.37 10.62
N ALA A 77 -23.42 -10.02 11.25
CA ALA A 77 -23.09 -8.64 11.56
C ALA A 77 -23.00 -7.76 10.29
N VAL A 78 -22.41 -8.31 9.22
CA VAL A 78 -22.31 -7.61 7.93
C VAL A 78 -23.69 -7.46 7.27
N ALA A 79 -24.52 -8.50 7.28
CA ALA A 79 -25.88 -8.42 6.75
C ALA A 79 -26.72 -7.34 7.47
N SER A 80 -26.56 -7.17 8.78
CA SER A 80 -27.17 -6.08 9.56
C SER A 80 -26.71 -4.69 9.08
N LEU A 81 -25.41 -4.53 8.79
CA LEU A 81 -24.86 -3.30 8.22
C LEU A 81 -25.38 -3.00 6.82
N GLU A 82 -25.45 -4.02 5.96
CA GLU A 82 -25.97 -3.89 4.60
C GLU A 82 -27.45 -3.49 4.62
N ALA A 83 -28.25 -4.08 5.51
CA ALA A 83 -29.64 -3.70 5.70
C ALA A 83 -29.76 -2.24 6.13
N LEU A 84 -28.97 -1.78 7.11
CA LEU A 84 -28.96 -0.39 7.57
C LEU A 84 -28.65 0.60 6.42
N VAL A 85 -27.71 0.25 5.54
CA VAL A 85 -27.26 1.11 4.43
C VAL A 85 -28.23 1.06 3.24
N GLY A 86 -28.86 -0.09 3.00
CA GLY A 86 -29.68 -0.35 1.82
C GLY A 86 -31.09 0.25 1.83
N HIS A 87 -31.53 0.86 2.95
CA HIS A 87 -32.94 1.18 3.10
C HIS A 87 -33.48 2.34 2.24
N GLU A 88 -32.71 3.38 1.85
CA GLU A 88 -33.35 4.57 1.22
C GLU A 88 -32.55 5.37 0.17
N HIS A 89 -31.34 5.01 -0.26
CA HIS A 89 -30.57 5.92 -1.13
C HIS A 89 -29.68 5.25 -2.17
N ALA A 90 -29.90 5.56 -3.46
CA ALA A 90 -29.10 5.08 -4.58
C ALA A 90 -27.59 5.44 -4.50
N GLN A 91 -27.21 6.36 -3.61
CA GLN A 91 -25.84 6.79 -3.39
C GLN A 91 -25.17 6.17 -2.15
N ALA A 92 -25.93 5.42 -1.35
CA ALA A 92 -25.44 4.75 -0.16
C ALA A 92 -24.66 3.49 -0.55
N ARG A 93 -23.41 3.40 -0.10
CA ARG A 93 -22.53 2.27 -0.42
C ARG A 93 -21.74 1.85 0.80
N LEU A 94 -21.85 0.58 1.15
CA LEU A 94 -20.96 -0.07 2.12
C LEU A 94 -19.83 -0.76 1.35
N SER A 95 -18.59 -0.56 1.80
CA SER A 95 -17.39 -1.12 1.16
C SER A 95 -16.56 -1.83 2.20
N ARG A 96 -16.25 -3.11 2.01
CA ARG A 96 -15.23 -3.75 2.83
C ARG A 96 -13.90 -3.02 2.64
N ARG A 97 -13.26 -2.62 3.74
CA ARG A 97 -11.93 -2.04 3.75
C ARG A 97 -10.92 -3.17 3.68
N ASN A 98 -10.20 -3.27 2.55
CA ASN A 98 -9.10 -4.22 2.45
C ASN A 98 -8.00 -3.78 3.42
N THR A 99 -7.70 -4.64 4.39
CA THR A 99 -6.58 -4.48 5.34
C THR A 99 -5.26 -4.99 4.78
N GLU A 100 -5.26 -5.59 3.58
CA GLU A 100 -4.03 -5.76 2.83
C GLU A 100 -3.47 -4.37 2.51
N PRO A 101 -2.20 -4.09 2.88
CA PRO A 101 -1.53 -2.93 2.30
C PRO A 101 -1.68 -3.04 0.78
N PRO A 102 -1.92 -1.93 0.04
CA PRO A 102 -1.88 -2.00 -1.40
C PRO A 102 -0.58 -2.69 -1.75
N VAL A 103 -0.66 -3.90 -2.35
CA VAL A 103 0.53 -4.59 -2.84
C VAL A 103 1.15 -3.58 -3.78
N ALA A 104 2.21 -2.92 -3.33
CA ALA A 104 2.85 -1.88 -4.11
C ALA A 104 3.16 -2.55 -5.45
N ALA A 105 2.52 -2.06 -6.51
CA ALA A 105 2.48 -2.76 -7.79
C ALA A 105 3.91 -3.16 -8.15
N MET A 106 4.22 -4.45 -8.06
CA MET A 106 5.58 -4.93 -8.24
C MET A 106 6.02 -4.54 -9.66
N VAL A 107 7.22 -4.00 -9.76
CA VAL A 107 7.80 -3.62 -11.05
C VAL A 107 8.58 -4.78 -11.60
N ARG A 108 8.44 -5.03 -12.90
CA ARG A 108 9.15 -6.09 -13.61
C ARG A 108 10.41 -5.54 -14.26
N ILE A 109 11.55 -6.15 -13.98
CA ILE A 109 12.84 -5.82 -14.60
C ILE A 109 13.29 -7.02 -15.46
N THR A 110 13.52 -6.77 -16.75
CA THR A 110 14.00 -7.78 -17.71
C THR A 110 15.47 -7.54 -18.04
N PHE A 111 16.35 -8.50 -17.73
CA PHE A 111 17.78 -8.46 -18.02
C PHE A 111 18.06 -9.17 -19.36
N LEU A 112 18.17 -8.39 -20.44
CA LEU A 112 18.19 -8.91 -21.81
C LEU A 112 19.44 -9.74 -22.12
N ASN A 113 20.63 -9.28 -21.72
CA ASN A 113 21.88 -10.02 -21.92
C ASN A 113 21.95 -11.33 -21.12
N ASN A 114 21.06 -11.53 -20.13
CA ASN A 114 20.99 -12.74 -19.29
C ASN A 114 19.82 -13.63 -19.70
N GLY A 115 19.72 -13.91 -21.02
CA GLY A 115 18.66 -14.75 -21.59
C GLY A 115 17.23 -14.22 -21.38
N GLY A 116 17.07 -12.91 -21.21
CA GLY A 116 15.76 -12.30 -20.91
C GLY A 116 15.25 -12.58 -19.50
N LYS A 117 16.13 -12.89 -18.54
CA LYS A 117 15.74 -13.14 -17.15
C LYS A 117 14.89 -12.00 -16.61
N THR A 118 13.72 -12.36 -16.09
CA THR A 118 12.75 -11.42 -15.54
C THR A 118 12.68 -11.55 -14.04
N VAL A 119 12.64 -10.43 -13.33
CA VAL A 119 12.54 -10.37 -11.87
C VAL A 119 11.50 -9.34 -11.45
N GLU A 120 10.93 -9.53 -10.27
CA GLU A 120 10.02 -8.55 -9.68
C GLU A 120 10.71 -7.79 -8.55
N ALA A 121 10.45 -6.48 -8.46
CA ALA A 121 10.98 -5.62 -7.42
C ALA A 121 9.90 -4.65 -6.92
N GLN A 122 10.13 -4.06 -5.75
CA GLN A 122 9.28 -2.97 -5.26
C GLN A 122 9.48 -1.72 -6.13
N PRO A 123 8.47 -0.87 -6.34
CA PRO A 123 8.69 0.47 -6.89
C PRO A 123 9.79 1.22 -6.13
N ASN A 124 10.47 2.13 -6.81
CA ASN A 124 11.63 2.85 -6.30
C ASN A 124 12.78 1.91 -5.86
N SER A 125 12.97 0.78 -6.56
CA SER A 125 14.12 -0.11 -6.34
C SER A 125 15.34 0.32 -7.15
N ASN A 126 16.54 0.22 -6.56
CA ASN A 126 17.79 0.50 -7.26
C ASN A 126 18.14 -0.63 -8.25
N LEU A 127 18.36 -0.29 -9.52
CA LEU A 127 18.55 -1.27 -10.60
C LEU A 127 19.76 -2.18 -10.36
N LEU A 128 20.91 -1.64 -9.95
CA LEU A 128 22.09 -2.47 -9.67
C LEU A 128 21.86 -3.39 -8.47
N ARG A 129 21.24 -2.89 -7.39
CA ARG A 129 20.98 -3.73 -6.19
C ARG A 129 20.07 -4.91 -6.50
N VAL A 130 19.05 -4.70 -7.32
CA VAL A 130 18.19 -5.78 -7.81
C VAL A 130 18.99 -6.74 -8.70
N SER A 131 19.80 -6.23 -9.63
CA SER A 131 20.64 -7.08 -10.48
C SER A 131 21.62 -7.94 -9.67
N LEU A 132 22.21 -7.42 -8.60
CA LEU A 132 23.11 -8.19 -7.74
C LEU A 132 22.38 -9.28 -6.95
N ARG A 133 21.25 -8.91 -6.33
CA ARG A 133 20.44 -9.85 -5.52
C ARG A 133 19.91 -11.00 -6.36
N GLU A 134 19.34 -10.65 -7.51
CA GLU A 134 18.65 -11.59 -8.37
C GLU A 134 19.57 -12.20 -9.44
N LYS A 135 20.88 -11.98 -9.37
CA LYS A 135 21.85 -12.48 -10.36
C LYS A 135 21.48 -12.07 -11.79
N GLY A 136 21.07 -10.80 -11.96
CA GLY A 136 20.68 -10.18 -13.23
C GLY A 136 21.85 -10.01 -14.19
N GLY A 137 23.07 -9.80 -13.69
CA GLY A 137 24.31 -9.87 -14.50
C GLY A 137 24.93 -8.54 -14.91
N ILE A 138 24.38 -7.39 -14.48
CA ILE A 138 24.96 -6.07 -14.77
C ILE A 138 26.37 -5.99 -14.17
N PRO A 139 27.42 -5.64 -14.94
CA PRO A 139 28.78 -5.50 -14.45
C PRO A 139 28.87 -4.43 -13.37
N PHE A 140 29.71 -4.65 -12.36
CA PHE A 140 29.82 -3.69 -11.26
C PHE A 140 31.22 -3.67 -10.65
N LYS A 141 31.53 -2.56 -10.00
CA LYS A 141 32.75 -2.38 -9.20
C LYS A 141 32.47 -1.55 -7.94
N CYS A 142 32.19 -0.25 -8.08
CA CYS A 142 32.02 0.64 -6.92
C CYS A 142 30.60 0.69 -6.32
N GLY A 143 29.56 0.46 -7.13
CA GLY A 143 28.16 0.60 -6.71
C GLY A 143 27.70 2.01 -6.29
N GLY A 144 28.54 3.05 -6.47
CA GLY A 144 28.31 4.40 -5.92
C GLY A 144 28.40 5.56 -6.92
N GLY A 145 28.46 5.26 -8.22
CA GLY A 145 28.52 6.27 -9.28
C GLY A 145 29.91 6.86 -9.52
N LEU A 146 30.97 6.11 -9.24
CA LEU A 146 32.37 6.58 -9.31
C LEU A 146 33.17 6.02 -10.50
N CYS A 147 32.80 4.84 -11.03
CA CYS A 147 33.67 4.07 -11.91
C CYS A 147 33.12 3.78 -13.31
N GLY A 148 31.86 4.12 -13.62
CA GLY A 148 31.24 3.82 -14.92
C GLY A 148 30.93 2.34 -15.21
N THR A 149 31.48 1.37 -14.46
CA THR A 149 31.38 -0.07 -14.78
C THR A 149 29.95 -0.61 -14.92
N CYS A 150 29.00 -0.06 -14.16
CA CYS A 150 27.60 -0.48 -14.24
C CYS A 150 26.80 0.30 -15.30
N ARG A 151 27.47 0.74 -16.37
CA ARG A 151 26.81 1.34 -17.53
C ARG A 151 25.89 0.29 -18.14
N CYS A 152 24.64 0.68 -18.37
CA CYS A 152 23.61 -0.14 -18.97
C CYS A 152 22.75 0.74 -19.87
N ARG A 153 21.93 0.14 -20.72
CA ARG A 153 20.94 0.81 -21.55
C ARG A 153 19.55 0.33 -21.17
N VAL A 154 18.63 1.27 -21.00
CA VAL A 154 17.21 0.99 -20.80
C VAL A 154 16.57 0.92 -22.19
N GLU A 155 16.35 -0.30 -22.67
CA GLU A 155 15.77 -0.57 -24.00
C GLU A 155 14.26 -0.31 -24.03
N ALA A 156 13.57 -0.52 -22.90
CA ALA A 156 12.14 -0.23 -22.74
C ALA A 156 11.82 0.28 -21.33
N GLY A 157 10.82 1.16 -21.20
CA GLY A 157 10.36 1.73 -19.93
C GLY A 157 11.25 2.84 -19.38
N ARG A 158 11.82 3.69 -20.25
CA ARG A 158 12.71 4.79 -19.83
C ARG A 158 12.00 5.80 -18.93
N GLU A 159 10.73 6.04 -19.21
CA GLU A 159 9.78 6.84 -18.45
C GLU A 159 9.54 6.31 -17.02
N HIS A 160 9.84 5.02 -16.78
CA HIS A 160 9.73 4.39 -15.46
C HIS A 160 11.01 4.48 -14.64
N THR A 161 12.03 5.21 -15.12
CA THR A 161 13.26 5.45 -14.37
C THR A 161 13.25 6.83 -13.74
N ASP A 162 13.96 6.98 -12.62
CA ASP A 162 14.18 8.29 -12.03
C ASP A 162 15.02 9.22 -12.92
N GLU A 163 15.03 10.50 -12.58
CA GLU A 163 15.83 11.50 -13.29
C GLU A 163 17.32 11.15 -13.31
N VAL A 164 17.97 11.50 -14.42
CA VAL A 164 19.41 11.27 -14.58
C VAL A 164 20.20 12.15 -13.61
N LYS A 165 20.88 11.49 -12.67
CA LYS A 165 21.61 12.16 -11.58
C LYS A 165 22.92 12.77 -12.08
N GLN A 166 23.43 13.79 -11.37
CA GLN A 166 24.69 14.46 -11.70
C GLN A 166 25.89 13.49 -11.78
N LYS A 167 25.92 12.44 -10.94
CA LYS A 167 26.97 11.42 -10.97
C LYS A 167 26.99 10.64 -12.29
N GLU A 168 25.83 10.41 -12.90
CA GLU A 168 25.73 9.74 -14.20
C GLU A 168 26.32 10.59 -15.33
N ARG A 169 26.06 11.91 -15.28
CA ARG A 169 26.58 12.89 -16.24
C ARG A 169 28.10 13.04 -16.25
N ARG A 170 28.80 12.46 -15.25
CA ARG A 170 30.28 12.39 -15.23
C ARG A 170 30.83 11.27 -16.11
N HIS A 171 30.00 10.29 -16.46
CA HIS A 171 30.40 9.10 -17.21
C HIS A 171 29.59 8.88 -18.49
N LEU A 172 28.47 9.57 -18.67
CA LEU A 172 27.59 9.48 -19.82
C LEU A 172 27.48 10.85 -20.49
N SER A 173 27.65 10.88 -21.82
CA SER A 173 27.40 12.08 -22.61
C SER A 173 25.90 12.40 -22.69
N SER A 174 25.55 13.61 -23.13
CA SER A 174 24.14 13.96 -23.38
C SER A 174 23.52 13.03 -24.43
N GLU A 175 24.29 12.64 -25.45
CA GLU A 175 23.86 11.69 -26.48
C GLU A 175 23.65 10.28 -25.91
N ASP A 176 24.55 9.81 -25.04
CA ASP A 176 24.38 8.53 -24.33
C ASP A 176 23.05 8.50 -23.56
N ILE A 177 22.78 9.56 -22.79
CA ILE A 177 21.56 9.69 -22.01
C ILE A 177 20.32 9.70 -22.93
N GLN A 178 20.38 10.42 -24.05
CA GLN A 178 19.31 10.46 -25.06
C GLN A 178 19.08 9.08 -25.69
N ASN A 179 20.13 8.29 -25.86
CA ASN A 179 20.09 6.92 -26.37
C ASN A 179 19.67 5.88 -25.32
N GLY A 180 19.35 6.30 -24.08
CA GLY A 180 18.84 5.44 -23.02
C GLY A 180 19.91 4.82 -22.13
N TYR A 181 21.17 5.24 -22.26
CA TYR A 181 22.20 4.80 -21.33
C TYR A 181 22.01 5.41 -19.95
N ARG A 182 22.26 4.59 -18.94
CA ARG A 182 22.16 4.90 -17.51
C ARG A 182 23.32 4.25 -16.76
N MET A 183 23.58 4.69 -15.54
CA MET A 183 24.41 3.92 -14.61
C MET A 183 23.50 3.18 -13.64
N ALA A 184 23.43 1.85 -13.74
CA ALA A 184 22.51 1.04 -12.94
C ALA A 184 22.60 1.30 -11.42
N CYS A 185 23.77 1.65 -10.90
CA CYS A 185 23.94 1.98 -9.48
C CYS A 185 23.27 3.29 -9.05
N GLN A 186 23.01 4.20 -9.98
CA GLN A 186 22.35 5.49 -9.74
C GLN A 186 20.90 5.50 -10.18
N THR A 187 20.43 4.47 -10.90
CA THR A 187 19.07 4.40 -11.45
C THR A 187 18.10 3.69 -10.51
N PHE A 188 16.94 4.31 -10.29
CA PHE A 188 15.83 3.75 -9.53
C PHE A 188 14.64 3.50 -10.47
N ILE A 189 13.96 2.38 -10.27
CA ILE A 189 12.90 1.87 -11.14
C ILE A 189 11.54 1.96 -10.45
N ASN A 190 10.59 2.63 -11.10
CA ASN A 190 9.23 2.88 -10.62
C ASN A 190 8.13 2.19 -11.46
N GLY A 191 8.53 1.42 -12.47
CA GLY A 191 7.63 0.69 -13.38
C GLY A 191 8.40 -0.36 -14.20
N ASN A 192 7.73 -1.04 -15.12
CA ASN A 192 8.35 -2.14 -15.86
C ASN A 192 9.44 -1.64 -16.81
N VAL A 193 10.60 -2.33 -16.82
CA VAL A 193 11.73 -1.98 -17.68
C VAL A 193 12.41 -3.20 -18.28
N SER A 194 13.05 -2.99 -19.43
CA SER A 194 13.99 -3.94 -20.04
C SER A 194 15.34 -3.29 -20.20
N VAL A 195 16.40 -3.95 -19.74
CA VAL A 195 17.75 -3.40 -19.70
C VAL A 195 18.77 -4.32 -20.36
N SER A 196 19.71 -3.71 -21.07
CA SER A 196 20.91 -4.32 -21.65
C SER A 196 22.18 -3.64 -21.11
N TRP A 197 23.36 -4.22 -21.30
CA TRP A 197 24.64 -3.63 -20.92
C TRP A 197 25.78 -4.15 -21.80
#